data_AF-A0A645JAW9-F1
#
_entry.id   AF-A0A645JAW9-F1
#
_cell.length_a   1.000
_cell.length_b   1.000
_cell.length_c   1.000
_cell.angle_alpha   90.00
_cell.angle_beta   90.00
_cell.angle_gamma   90.00
#
_symmetry.space_group_name_H-M   'P 1'
#
loop_
_entity.id
_entity.type
_entity.pdbx_description
1 polymer ?
#
loop_
_entity_poly.entity_id
_entity_poly.type
_entity_poly.pdbx_seq_one_letter_code
_entity_poly.pdbx_strand_id
1 'polypeptide(L)'
;MVGIAASGTTPYVIGALRRAREKGILTAAICCNPDSPVAAEAEIKIEPIVGSEYVTGSTRMKAGTAQKMVLNMITTTTMIKLGRVKGNRMVNMQLTNQKLVDRGTRMLVDELALPYDQAKNLLLLHGSVKNAINNYSKEK
;
A
#
# COMPACT_ATOMS: atom_id res chain seq x y z
N MET A 1 6.49 -4.10 -12.68
CA MET A 1 5.29 -4.96 -12.64
C MET A 1 5.48 -6.03 -11.56
N VAL A 2 4.44 -6.33 -10.78
CA VAL A 2 4.47 -7.37 -9.74
C VAL A 2 3.58 -8.54 -10.15
N GLY A 3 4.17 -9.71 -10.39
CA GLY A 3 3.44 -10.95 -10.68
C GLY A 3 3.09 -11.70 -9.40
N ILE A 4 1.86 -12.22 -9.29
CA ILE A 4 1.36 -12.87 -8.09
C ILE A 4 0.81 -14.25 -8.47
N ALA A 5 1.41 -15.30 -7.92
CA ALA A 5 0.93 -16.67 -8.11
C ALA A 5 1.33 -17.52 -6.91
N ALA A 6 0.36 -18.01 -6.13
CA ALA A 6 0.66 -18.83 -4.96
C ALA A 6 1.44 -20.10 -5.33
N SER A 7 1.02 -20.78 -6.41
CA SER A 7 1.69 -21.97 -6.95
C SER A 7 3.07 -21.68 -7.53
N GLY A 8 3.34 -20.43 -7.95
CA GLY A 8 4.56 -20.05 -8.66
C GLY A 8 4.68 -20.61 -10.09
N THR A 9 3.62 -21.22 -10.64
CA THR A 9 3.67 -21.88 -11.96
C THR A 9 2.66 -21.33 -12.97
N THR A 10 1.82 -20.37 -12.58
CA THR A 10 0.72 -19.86 -13.41
C THR A 10 1.21 -19.26 -14.74
N PRO A 11 0.91 -19.87 -15.91
CA PRO A 11 1.47 -19.45 -17.21
C PRO A 11 1.16 -18.00 -17.58
N TYR A 12 -0.04 -17.51 -17.21
CA TYR A 12 -0.42 -16.11 -17.42
C TYR A 12 0.56 -15.13 -16.74
N VAL A 13 0.98 -15.43 -15.51
CA VAL A 13 1.88 -14.56 -14.73
C VAL A 13 3.30 -14.62 -15.28
N ILE A 14 3.76 -15.80 -15.68
CA ILE A 14 5.06 -16.02 -16.35
C ILE A 14 5.11 -15.18 -17.64
N GLY A 15 4.12 -15.33 -18.53
CA GLY A 15 4.06 -14.59 -19.79
C GLY A 15 4.01 -13.08 -19.58
N ALA A 16 3.24 -12.62 -18.59
CA ALA A 16 3.20 -11.21 -18.23
C ALA A 16 4.59 -10.70 -17.79
N LEU A 17 5.23 -11.37 -16.82
CA LEU A 17 6.55 -11.00 -16.28
C LEU A 17 7.62 -10.95 -17.37
N ARG A 18 7.69 -11.99 -18.20
CA ARG A 18 8.58 -12.04 -19.34
C ARG A 18 8.39 -10.84 -20.26
N ARG A 19 7.13 -10.56 -20.63
CA ARG A 19 6.80 -9.43 -21.52
C ARG A 19 7.12 -8.07 -20.91
N ALA A 20 6.96 -7.90 -19.60
CA ALA A 20 7.35 -6.66 -18.92
C ALA A 20 8.87 -6.49 -18.90
N ARG A 21 9.61 -7.57 -18.63
CA ARG A 21 11.08 -7.55 -18.63
C ARG A 21 11.65 -7.27 -20.02
N GLU A 22 11.10 -7.87 -21.08
CA GLU A 22 11.44 -7.55 -22.47
C GLU A 22 11.28 -6.06 -22.81
N LYS A 23 10.36 -5.37 -22.13
CA LYS A 23 10.12 -3.93 -22.28
C LYS A 23 10.96 -3.06 -21.32
N GLY A 24 11.90 -3.65 -20.58
CA GLY A 24 12.73 -2.94 -19.61
C GLY A 24 11.99 -2.46 -18.35
N ILE A 25 10.82 -3.01 -18.05
CA ILE A 25 10.06 -2.67 -16.84
C ILE A 25 10.58 -3.53 -15.68
N LEU A 26 10.96 -2.90 -14.57
CA LEU A 26 11.36 -3.60 -13.35
C LEU A 26 10.32 -4.66 -12.93
N THR A 27 10.73 -5.91 -12.80
CA THR A 27 9.83 -7.02 -12.43
C THR A 27 10.06 -7.56 -11.02
N ALA A 28 8.96 -7.86 -10.33
CA ALA A 28 8.97 -8.60 -9.07
C ALA A 28 7.95 -9.74 -9.10
N ALA A 29 8.18 -10.80 -8.34
CA ALA A 29 7.28 -11.95 -8.21
C ALA A 29 6.97 -12.24 -6.75
N ILE A 30 5.71 -12.56 -6.45
CA ILE A 30 5.26 -13.05 -5.15
C ILE A 30 4.67 -14.45 -5.33
N CYS A 31 5.34 -15.46 -4.78
CA CYS A 31 4.93 -16.86 -4.79
C CYS A 31 5.24 -17.54 -3.46
N CYS A 32 4.62 -18.69 -3.18
CA CYS A 32 4.77 -19.37 -1.89
C CYS A 32 5.52 -20.71 -1.97
N ASN A 33 6.04 -21.01 -3.15
CA ASN A 33 6.94 -22.13 -3.41
C ASN A 33 8.31 -21.57 -3.80
N PRO A 34 9.41 -22.14 -3.29
CA PRO A 34 10.76 -21.71 -3.62
C PRO A 34 11.10 -22.04 -5.07
N ASP A 35 12.02 -21.27 -5.66
CA ASP A 35 12.61 -21.49 -6.98
C ASP A 35 11.56 -21.69 -8.09
N SER A 36 10.44 -20.97 -7.96
CA SER A 36 9.31 -21.19 -8.86
C SER A 36 9.55 -20.61 -10.27
N PRO A 37 8.92 -21.17 -11.32
CA PRO A 37 8.98 -20.60 -12.66
C PRO A 37 8.59 -19.11 -12.73
N VAL A 38 7.60 -18.68 -11.93
CA VAL A 38 7.20 -17.27 -11.83
C VAL A 38 8.31 -16.42 -11.21
N ALA A 39 9.02 -16.93 -10.18
CA ALA A 39 10.14 -16.21 -9.57
C ALA A 39 11.34 -16.09 -10.52
N ALA A 40 11.60 -17.08 -11.37
CA ALA A 40 12.68 -17.04 -12.35
C ALA A 40 12.52 -15.93 -13.40
N GLU A 41 11.28 -15.57 -13.75
CA GLU A 41 10.98 -14.48 -14.69
C GLU A 41 11.08 -13.07 -14.06
N ALA A 42 11.22 -12.97 -12.74
CA ALA A 42 11.27 -11.70 -12.01
C ALA A 42 12.68 -11.32 -11.53
N GLU A 43 12.99 -10.02 -11.48
CA GLU A 43 14.28 -9.53 -10.97
C GLU A 43 14.32 -9.59 -9.44
N ILE A 44 13.19 -9.24 -8.82
CA ILE A 44 13.01 -9.30 -7.37
C ILE A 44 12.10 -10.49 -7.05
N LYS A 45 12.64 -11.47 -6.31
CA LYS A 45 11.90 -12.66 -5.86
C LYS A 45 11.43 -12.46 -4.43
N ILE A 46 10.13 -12.61 -4.20
CA ILE A 46 9.51 -12.52 -2.87
C ILE A 46 8.80 -13.84 -2.61
N GLU A 47 9.44 -14.72 -1.83
CA GLU A 47 9.03 -16.12 -1.67
C GLU A 47 8.67 -16.45 -0.21
N PRO A 48 7.56 -15.93 0.34
CA PRO A 48 7.12 -16.31 1.67
C PRO A 48 6.62 -17.75 1.68
N ILE A 49 7.48 -18.67 2.16
CA ILE A 49 7.18 -20.10 2.24
C ILE A 49 6.27 -20.37 3.43
N VAL A 50 5.00 -20.61 3.15
CA VAL A 50 3.96 -20.81 4.18
C VAL A 50 3.67 -22.28 4.50
N GLY A 51 4.27 -23.21 3.76
CA GLY A 51 4.02 -24.66 3.88
C GLY A 51 2.64 -25.10 3.35
N SER A 52 2.28 -26.36 3.62
CA SER A 52 1.02 -26.95 3.17
C SER A 52 -0.21 -26.26 3.76
N GLU A 53 -1.26 -26.07 2.96
CA GLU A 53 -2.51 -25.50 3.44
C GLU A 53 -3.30 -26.50 4.28
N TYR A 54 -4.12 -26.00 5.22
CA TYR A 54 -4.97 -26.86 6.05
C TYR A 54 -6.00 -27.61 5.19
N VAL A 55 -6.67 -26.89 4.28
CA VAL A 55 -7.44 -27.51 3.20
C VAL A 55 -6.49 -27.67 2.02
N THR A 56 -6.15 -28.90 1.66
CA THR A 56 -5.19 -29.23 0.60
C THR A 56 -5.48 -28.43 -0.68
N GLY A 57 -4.48 -27.67 -1.14
CA GLY A 57 -4.57 -26.86 -2.37
C GLY A 57 -5.35 -25.55 -2.24
N SER A 58 -5.99 -25.26 -1.09
CA SER A 58 -6.75 -24.02 -0.88
C SER A 58 -5.83 -22.83 -0.56
N THR A 59 -5.04 -22.40 -1.55
CA THR A 59 -4.04 -21.32 -1.40
C THR A 59 -4.62 -19.95 -1.09
N ARG A 60 -5.95 -19.78 -1.13
CA ARG A 60 -6.61 -18.57 -0.62
C ARG A 60 -6.41 -18.35 0.89
N MET A 61 -5.90 -19.35 1.61
CA MET A 61 -5.68 -19.34 3.05
C MET A 61 -4.32 -18.71 3.41
N LYS A 62 -3.30 -19.51 3.75
CA LYS A 62 -2.01 -18.97 4.21
C LYS A 62 -1.29 -18.23 3.09
N ALA A 63 -1.23 -18.79 1.89
CA ALA A 63 -0.54 -18.15 0.77
C ALA A 63 -1.20 -16.81 0.38
N GLY A 64 -2.53 -16.76 0.30
CA GLY A 64 -3.28 -15.53 0.08
C GLY A 64 -3.07 -14.48 1.18
N THR A 65 -3.00 -14.92 2.44
CA THR A 65 -2.70 -14.04 3.58
C THR A 65 -1.29 -13.47 3.48
N ALA A 66 -0.29 -14.29 3.16
CA ALA A 66 1.09 -13.84 2.94
C ALA A 66 1.17 -12.83 1.80
N GLN A 67 0.52 -13.10 0.66
CA GLN A 67 0.45 -12.17 -0.47
C GLN A 67 -0.16 -10.82 -0.07
N LYS A 68 -1.27 -10.82 0.67
CA LYS A 68 -1.89 -9.60 1.19
C LYS A 68 -0.92 -8.81 2.08
N MET A 69 -0.21 -9.47 3.00
CA MET A 69 0.75 -8.80 3.87
C MET A 69 1.89 -8.16 3.07
N VAL A 70 2.47 -8.89 2.11
CA VAL A 70 3.53 -8.37 1.23
C VAL A 70 3.04 -7.16 0.42
N LEU A 71 1.86 -7.24 -0.20
CA LEU A 71 1.30 -6.12 -0.98
C LEU A 71 1.02 -4.89 -0.10
N ASN A 72 0.53 -5.10 1.12
CA ASN A 72 0.33 -4.03 2.09
C ASN A 72 1.68 -3.40 2.48
N MET A 73 2.73 -4.19 2.69
CA MET A 73 4.08 -3.68 2.99
C MET A 73 4.63 -2.84 1.83
N ILE A 74 4.56 -3.34 0.59
CA ILE A 74 5.03 -2.63 -0.60
C ILE A 74 4.33 -1.29 -0.74
N THR A 75 3.00 -1.30 -0.74
CA THR A 75 2.19 -0.08 -0.98
C THR A 75 2.32 0.92 0.18
N THR A 76 2.26 0.45 1.42
CA THR A 76 2.37 1.33 2.60
C THR A 76 3.76 1.97 2.68
N THR A 77 4.83 1.19 2.51
CA THR A 77 6.20 1.70 2.54
C THR A 77 6.45 2.70 1.41
N THR A 78 5.92 2.42 0.22
CA THR A 78 5.98 3.37 -0.91
C THR A 78 5.30 4.69 -0.56
N MET A 79 4.09 4.65 0.02
CA MET A 79 3.35 5.85 0.41
C MET A 79 4.04 6.63 1.54
N ILE A 80 4.71 5.95 2.47
CA ILE A 80 5.55 6.59 3.48
C ILE A 80 6.71 7.35 2.81
N LYS A 81 7.47 6.68 1.93
CA LYS A 81 8.60 7.32 1.20
C LYS A 81 8.17 8.48 0.31
N LEU A 82 6.94 8.47 -0.20
CA LEU A 82 6.35 9.58 -0.97
C LEU A 82 5.81 10.73 -0.08
N GLY A 83 6.03 10.69 1.24
CA GLY A 83 5.61 11.76 2.16
C GLY A 83 4.09 11.88 2.27
N ARG A 84 3.35 10.78 2.07
CA ARG A 84 1.89 10.71 2.25
C ARG A 84 1.49 10.45 3.70
N VAL A 85 2.46 10.06 4.53
CA VAL A 85 2.34 9.78 5.97
C VAL A 85 3.30 10.69 6.74
N LYS A 86 2.86 11.27 7.86
CA LYS A 86 3.69 12.05 8.80
C LYS A 86 3.67 11.35 10.16
N GLY A 87 4.83 10.91 10.66
CA GLY A 87 4.87 9.99 11.81
C GLY A 87 4.09 8.72 11.49
N ASN A 88 3.01 8.47 12.23
CA ASN A 88 2.06 7.37 11.99
C ASN A 88 0.69 7.86 11.46
N ARG A 89 0.57 9.12 11.03
CA ARG A 89 -0.68 9.75 10.59
C ARG A 89 -0.78 9.83 9.07
N MET A 90 -1.92 9.40 8.50
CA MET A 90 -2.21 9.50 7.07
C MET A 90 -2.68 10.90 6.70
N VAL A 91 -1.74 11.80 6.41
CA VAL A 91 -2.02 13.24 6.20
C VAL A 91 -2.59 13.58 4.81
N ASN A 92 -2.60 12.62 3.88
CA ASN A 92 -3.18 12.75 2.54
C ASN A 92 -4.42 11.85 2.33
N MET A 93 -5.20 11.61 3.37
CA MET A 93 -6.42 10.81 3.21
C MET A 93 -7.47 11.56 2.38
N GLN A 94 -8.24 10.82 1.59
CA GLN A 94 -9.40 11.37 0.88
C GLN A 94 -10.59 11.50 1.82
N LEU A 95 -11.23 12.66 1.86
CA LEU A 95 -12.33 12.97 2.79
C LEU A 95 -13.69 12.50 2.24
N THR A 96 -13.85 11.20 2.03
CA THR A 96 -15.02 10.64 1.32
C THR A 96 -16.24 10.36 2.21
N ASN A 97 -16.08 10.46 3.53
CA ASN A 97 -17.17 10.21 4.48
C ASN A 97 -16.92 10.94 5.82
N GLN A 98 -17.97 11.03 6.64
CA GLN A 98 -17.95 11.77 7.89
C GLN A 98 -16.87 11.26 8.88
N LYS A 99 -16.60 9.95 8.91
CA LYS A 99 -15.55 9.37 9.77
C LYS A 99 -14.15 9.87 9.36
N LEU A 100 -13.89 10.00 8.06
CA LEU A 100 -12.60 10.49 7.56
C LEU A 100 -12.47 12.00 7.76
N VAL A 101 -13.56 12.75 7.62
CA VAL A 101 -13.60 14.19 7.99
C VAL A 101 -13.27 14.35 9.47
N ASP A 102 -14.00 13.67 10.37
CA ASP A 102 -13.77 13.74 11.81
C ASP A 102 -12.34 13.34 12.20
N ARG A 103 -11.82 12.25 11.63
CA ARG A 103 -10.43 11.83 11.84
C ARG A 103 -9.43 12.91 11.40
N GLY A 104 -9.62 13.49 10.22
CA GLY A 104 -8.77 14.57 9.72
C GLY A 104 -8.83 15.82 10.60
N THR A 105 -10.02 16.17 11.08
CA THR A 105 -10.21 17.32 11.97
C THR A 105 -9.44 17.12 13.27
N ARG A 106 -9.56 15.95 13.91
CA ARG A 106 -8.80 15.64 15.13
C ARG A 106 -7.30 15.71 14.92
N MET A 107 -6.79 15.24 13.77
CA MET A 107 -5.37 15.38 13.44
C MET A 107 -4.91 16.84 13.40
N LEU A 108 -5.75 17.76 12.91
CA LEU A 108 -5.43 19.19 12.89
C LEU A 108 -5.57 19.86 14.25
N VAL A 109 -6.59 19.48 15.05
CA VAL A 109 -6.73 19.96 16.44
C VAL A 109 -5.47 19.61 17.23
N ASP A 110 -5.01 18.35 17.16
CA ASP A 110 -3.81 17.90 17.85
C ASP A 110 -2.54 18.63 17.38
N GLU A 111 -2.43 18.93 16.08
CA GLU A 111 -1.21 19.49 15.49
C GLU A 111 -1.13 21.01 15.61
N LEU A 112 -2.26 21.71 15.49
CA LEU A 112 -2.33 23.17 15.43
C LEU A 112 -2.91 23.81 16.70
N ALA A 113 -3.37 23.00 17.67
CA ALA A 113 -4.05 23.44 18.89
C ALA A 113 -5.25 24.37 18.63
N LEU A 114 -5.97 24.12 17.53
CA LEU A 114 -7.16 24.87 17.14
C LEU A 114 -8.45 24.26 17.73
N PRO A 115 -9.50 25.05 17.97
CA PRO A 115 -10.84 24.51 18.24
C PRO A 115 -11.33 23.62 17.09
N TYR A 116 -12.11 22.59 17.43
CA TYR A 116 -12.57 21.57 16.46
C TYR A 116 -13.26 22.17 15.23
N ASP A 117 -14.17 23.13 15.42
CA ASP A 117 -14.91 23.72 14.30
C ASP A 117 -14.01 24.53 13.35
N GLN A 118 -13.01 25.23 13.90
CA GLN A 118 -12.02 25.94 13.08
C GLN A 118 -11.15 24.95 12.30
N ALA A 119 -10.66 23.90 12.96
CA ALA A 119 -9.87 22.85 12.32
C ALA A 119 -10.68 22.12 11.22
N LYS A 120 -11.98 21.88 11.44
CA LYS A 120 -12.87 21.25 10.46
C LYS A 120 -13.04 22.13 9.23
N ASN A 121 -13.28 23.43 9.42
CA ASN A 121 -13.42 24.37 8.31
C ASN A 121 -12.12 24.46 7.49
N LEU A 122 -10.97 24.54 8.17
CA LEU A 122 -9.66 24.53 7.53
C LEU A 122 -9.41 23.24 6.73
N LEU A 123 -9.78 22.08 7.29
CA LEU A 123 -9.66 20.79 6.60
C LEU A 123 -10.50 20.75 5.32
N LEU A 124 -11.76 21.18 5.40
CA LEU A 124 -12.69 21.16 4.28
C LEU A 124 -12.28 22.16 3.19
N LEU A 125 -11.72 23.31 3.57
CA LEU A 125 -11.21 24.31 2.66
C LEU A 125 -10.02 23.80 1.84
N HIS A 126 -9.07 23.10 2.48
CA HIS A 126 -7.83 22.65 1.83
C HIS A 126 -7.83 21.18 1.36
N GLY A 127 -8.89 20.44 1.66
CA GLY A 127 -9.18 19.07 1.19
C GLY A 127 -8.31 17.95 1.80
N SER A 128 -7.22 18.28 2.49
CA SER A 128 -6.38 17.30 3.18
C SER A 128 -5.66 17.90 4.38
N VAL A 129 -5.29 17.06 5.35
CA VAL A 129 -4.57 17.47 6.57
C VAL A 129 -3.22 18.11 6.20
N LYS A 130 -2.48 17.54 5.24
CA LYS A 130 -1.19 18.09 4.79
C LYS A 130 -1.34 19.49 4.21
N ASN A 131 -2.31 19.71 3.34
CA ASN A 131 -2.53 21.03 2.74
C ASN A 131 -3.02 22.05 3.78
N ALA A 132 -3.90 21.64 4.70
CA ALA A 132 -4.38 22.50 5.78
C ALA A 132 -3.22 23.00 6.66
N ILE A 133 -2.32 22.11 7.09
CA ILE A 133 -1.13 22.49 7.87
C ILE A 133 -0.24 23.45 7.07
N ASN A 134 0.06 23.10 5.81
CA ASN A 134 0.97 23.89 4.98
C ASN A 134 0.48 25.31 4.68
N ASN A 135 -0.83 25.52 4.55
CA ASN A 135 -1.39 26.85 4.30
C ASN A 135 -1.51 27.65 5.59
N TYR A 136 -1.93 27.02 6.69
CA TYR A 136 -1.99 27.69 8.00
C TYR A 136 -0.62 28.22 8.46
N SER A 137 0.47 27.47 8.20
CA SER A 137 1.83 27.92 8.52
C SER A 137 2.36 29.05 7.62
N LYS A 138 1.74 29.32 6.47
CA LYS A 138 2.13 30.43 5.57
C LYS A 138 1.43 31.75 5.88
N GLU A 139 0.30 31.69 6.57
CA GLU A 139 -0.50 32.86 6.94
C GLU A 139 -0.07 33.48 8.29
N LYS A 140 0.87 32.85 9.00
CA LYS A 140 1.58 33.40 10.17
C LYS A 140 2.96 33.90 9.78
#